data_AF-A0A433C5A7-F1
#
_entry.id   AF-A0A433C5A7-F1
#
_cell.length_a   1.000
_cell.length_b   1.000
_cell.length_c   1.000
_cell.angle_alpha   90.00
_cell.angle_beta   90.00
_cell.angle_gamma   90.00
#
_symmetry.space_group_name_H-M   'P 1'
#
loop_
_entity.id
_entity.type
_entity.pdbx_description
1 polymer ?
#
loop_
_entity_poly.entity_id
_entity_poly.type
_entity_poly.pdbx_seq_one_letter_code
_entity_poly.pdbx_strand_id
1 'polypeptide(L)'
;MSKPSPALLHKIAKARAAAPSELPLVRQCAQVVLAWATESGEQEAAIARLKAVHGSNWSLVTALQLLSGRRGLFAAECVAPHERATLFHAHLLAKVCCNQGDLGAVGMPTLKEVEELRRLAAEQALSGYTTT
;
A
#
# COMPACT_ATOMS: atom_id res chain seq x y z
N MET A 1 -17.86 -12.40 -16.92
CA MET A 1 -17.25 -11.15 -16.43
C MET A 1 -17.42 -10.08 -17.51
N SER A 2 -18.11 -8.99 -17.21
CA SER A 2 -18.30 -7.88 -18.15
C SER A 2 -16.97 -7.13 -18.36
N LYS A 3 -16.65 -6.78 -19.62
CA LYS A 3 -15.45 -5.97 -19.91
C LYS A 3 -15.58 -4.60 -19.21
N PRO A 4 -14.51 -4.09 -18.58
CA PRO A 4 -14.55 -2.78 -17.93
C PRO A 4 -14.86 -1.68 -18.95
N SER A 5 -15.65 -0.68 -18.53
CA SER A 5 -16.03 0.42 -19.41
C SER A 5 -14.81 1.28 -19.80
N PRO A 6 -14.84 1.96 -20.96
CA PRO A 6 -13.77 2.88 -21.36
C PRO A 6 -13.46 3.96 -20.32
N ALA A 7 -14.50 4.48 -19.64
CA ALA A 7 -14.33 5.46 -18.56
C ALA A 7 -13.57 4.87 -17.36
N LEU A 8 -13.83 3.60 -17.00
CA LEU A 8 -13.11 2.93 -15.93
C LEU A 8 -11.65 2.68 -16.32
N LEU A 9 -11.38 2.30 -17.56
CA LEU A 9 -10.03 2.14 -18.11
C LEU A 9 -9.25 3.45 -18.07
N HIS A 10 -9.87 4.56 -18.48
CA HIS A 10 -9.23 5.88 -18.43
C HIS A 10 -8.88 6.29 -16.99
N LYS A 11 -9.80 6.06 -16.03
CA LYS A 11 -9.52 6.31 -14.60
C LYS A 11 -8.35 5.46 -14.07
N ILE A 12 -8.27 4.19 -14.48
CA ILE A 12 -7.15 3.30 -14.13
C ILE A 12 -5.84 3.85 -14.68
N ALA A 13 -5.80 4.19 -15.97
CA ALA A 13 -4.61 4.70 -16.63
C ALA A 13 -4.12 6.00 -15.96
N LYS A 14 -5.04 6.92 -15.65
CA LYS A 14 -4.73 8.15 -14.93
C LYS A 14 -4.15 7.89 -13.54
N ALA A 15 -4.75 6.99 -12.77
CA ALA A 15 -4.26 6.64 -11.43
C ALA A 15 -2.86 5.99 -11.49
N ARG A 16 -2.62 5.12 -12.46
CA ARG A 16 -1.31 4.50 -12.66
C ARG A 16 -0.26 5.52 -13.08
N ALA A 17 -0.59 6.47 -13.95
CA ALA A 17 0.32 7.55 -14.34
C ALA A 17 0.69 8.49 -13.18
N ALA A 18 -0.23 8.70 -12.23
CA ALA A 18 0.03 9.52 -11.04
C ALA A 18 0.85 8.80 -9.96
N ALA A 19 0.88 7.46 -9.95
CA ALA A 19 1.46 6.66 -8.89
C ALA A 19 2.90 7.06 -8.47
N PRO A 20 3.84 7.38 -9.39
CA PRO A 20 5.19 7.81 -9.00
C PRO A 20 5.19 9.07 -8.14
N SER A 21 4.33 10.05 -8.45
CA SER A 21 4.21 11.29 -7.67
C SER A 21 3.54 11.10 -6.32
N GLU A 22 2.76 10.02 -6.15
CA GLU A 22 2.09 9.68 -4.89
C GLU A 22 2.98 8.86 -3.93
N LEU A 23 4.13 8.37 -4.39
CA LEU A 23 5.03 7.52 -3.60
C LEU A 23 5.36 8.09 -2.20
N PRO A 24 5.67 9.39 -2.01
CA PRO A 24 5.96 9.92 -0.69
C PRO A 24 4.80 9.74 0.30
N LEU A 25 3.58 10.05 -0.13
CA LEU A 25 2.38 9.89 0.68
C LEU A 25 2.11 8.41 0.97
N VAL A 26 2.18 7.56 -0.06
CA VAL A 26 1.94 6.12 0.09
C VAL A 26 2.95 5.48 1.05
N ARG A 27 4.24 5.85 0.98
CA ARG A 27 5.27 5.38 1.92
C ARG A 27 4.93 5.75 3.36
N GLN A 28 4.50 6.99 3.60
CA GLN A 28 4.13 7.42 4.96
C GLN A 28 2.87 6.73 5.47
N CYS A 29 1.85 6.56 4.61
CA CYS A 29 0.68 5.74 4.96
C CYS A 29 1.09 4.28 5.26
N ALA A 30 2.01 3.71 4.48
CA ALA A 30 2.50 2.34 4.70
C ALA A 30 3.22 2.21 6.04
N GLN A 31 4.04 3.20 6.42
CA GLN A 31 4.67 3.24 7.75
C GLN A 31 3.64 3.24 8.88
N VAL A 32 2.55 4.01 8.77
CA VAL A 32 1.47 4.01 9.77
C VAL A 32 0.83 2.61 9.90
N VAL A 33 0.49 1.98 8.78
CA VAL A 33 -0.17 0.66 8.76
C VAL A 33 0.76 -0.43 9.28
N LEU A 34 2.04 -0.41 8.89
CA LEU A 34 3.03 -1.38 9.36
C LEU A 34 3.31 -1.22 10.85
N ALA A 35 3.51 0.02 11.33
CA ALA A 35 3.78 0.28 12.75
C ALA A 35 2.62 -0.18 13.66
N TRP A 36 1.38 -0.03 13.19
CA TRP A 36 0.18 -0.57 13.83
C TRP A 36 0.18 -2.11 13.81
N ALA A 37 0.39 -2.72 12.64
CA ALA A 37 0.30 -4.18 12.49
C ALA A 37 1.39 -4.95 13.25
N THR A 38 2.56 -4.35 13.47
CA THR A 38 3.65 -4.97 14.23
C THR A 38 3.62 -4.64 15.72
N GLU A 39 2.61 -3.90 16.19
CA GLU A 39 2.50 -3.43 17.59
C GLU A 39 3.79 -2.76 18.11
N SER A 40 4.51 -2.06 17.22
CA SER A 40 5.84 -1.50 17.50
C SER A 40 5.84 -0.35 18.53
N GLY A 41 4.66 0.16 18.90
CA GLY A 41 4.53 1.41 19.65
C GLY A 41 4.82 2.68 18.83
N GLU A 42 5.26 2.56 17.57
CA GLU A 42 5.62 3.71 16.73
C GLU A 42 4.44 4.33 15.96
N GLN A 43 3.24 3.76 16.08
CA GLN A 43 2.08 4.18 15.29
C GLN A 43 1.75 5.67 15.46
N GLU A 44 1.74 6.17 16.69
CA GLU A 44 1.42 7.59 16.94
C GLU A 44 2.46 8.52 16.33
N ALA A 45 3.74 8.16 16.44
CA ALA A 45 4.84 8.90 15.82
C ALA A 45 4.74 8.87 14.28
N ALA A 46 4.37 7.73 13.69
CA ALA A 46 4.14 7.63 12.25
C ALA A 46 2.96 8.50 11.78
N ILE A 47 1.85 8.53 12.54
CA ILE A 47 0.72 9.41 12.25
C ILE A 47 1.10 10.89 12.39
N ALA A 48 1.89 11.24 13.41
CA ALA A 48 2.37 12.60 13.61
C ALA A 48 3.25 13.06 12.42
N ARG A 49 4.16 12.22 11.94
CA ARG A 49 4.97 12.50 10.73
C ARG A 49 4.11 12.67 9.48
N LEU A 50 3.12 11.78 9.28
CA LEU A 50 2.18 11.88 8.18
C LEU A 50 1.41 13.21 8.21
N LYS A 51 0.94 13.62 9.38
CA LYS A 51 0.23 14.89 9.56
C LYS A 51 1.11 16.11 9.30
N ALA A 52 2.38 16.06 9.71
CA ALA A 52 3.32 17.16 9.53
C ALA A 52 3.59 17.47 8.05
N VAL A 53 3.60 16.45 7.19
CA VAL A 53 3.90 16.61 5.76
C VAL A 53 2.64 16.81 4.91
N HIS A 54 1.53 16.15 5.27
CA HIS A 54 0.34 16.07 4.42
C HIS A 54 -0.93 16.67 5.03
N GLY A 55 -0.83 17.38 6.17
CA GLY A 55 -1.93 18.09 6.84
C GLY A 55 -2.57 17.33 8.01
N SER A 56 -3.38 17.99 8.84
CA SER A 56 -3.86 17.41 10.12
C SER A 56 -4.93 16.31 10.00
N ASN A 57 -5.51 16.09 8.81
CA ASN A 57 -6.68 15.21 8.59
C ASN A 57 -6.35 13.72 8.46
N TRP A 58 -5.14 13.29 8.83
CA TRP A 58 -4.72 11.90 8.73
C TRP A 58 -4.94 11.11 10.01
N SER A 59 -5.28 9.84 9.85
CA SER A 59 -5.45 8.82 10.88
C SER A 59 -5.09 7.44 10.33
N LEU A 60 -5.00 6.42 11.20
CA LEU A 60 -4.86 5.02 10.76
C LEU A 60 -5.92 4.64 9.73
N VAL A 61 -7.20 4.98 9.99
CA VAL A 61 -8.32 4.65 9.09
C VAL A 61 -8.10 5.26 7.70
N THR A 62 -7.75 6.54 7.62
CA THR A 62 -7.52 7.19 6.31
C THR A 62 -6.29 6.64 5.58
N ALA A 63 -5.26 6.19 6.31
CA ALA A 63 -4.10 5.54 5.72
C ALA A 63 -4.46 4.15 5.16
N LEU A 64 -5.23 3.36 5.90
CA LEU A 64 -5.77 2.07 5.45
C LEU A 64 -6.64 2.25 4.19
N GLN A 65 -7.56 3.21 4.19
CA GLN A 65 -8.43 3.49 3.04
C GLN A 65 -7.65 3.92 1.80
N LEU A 66 -6.58 4.72 1.96
CA LEU A 66 -5.73 5.11 0.84
C LEU A 66 -4.99 3.91 0.25
N LEU A 67 -4.43 3.06 1.12
CA LEU A 67 -3.61 1.93 0.72
C LEU A 67 -4.42 0.77 0.16
N SER A 68 -5.61 0.49 0.67
CA SER A 68 -6.40 -0.69 0.29
C SER A 68 -6.88 -0.68 -1.17
N GLY A 69 -6.88 0.49 -1.81
CA GLY A 69 -7.31 0.67 -3.19
C GLY A 69 -6.20 0.59 -4.25
N ARG A 70 -6.55 1.00 -5.47
CA ARG A 70 -5.63 1.01 -6.63
C ARG A 70 -4.41 1.93 -6.47
N ARG A 71 -4.53 2.99 -5.66
CA ARG A 71 -3.42 3.92 -5.40
C ARG A 71 -2.27 3.22 -4.69
N GLY A 72 -2.56 2.50 -3.61
CA GLY A 72 -1.57 1.69 -2.89
C GLY A 72 -0.96 0.61 -3.78
N LEU A 73 -1.79 -0.10 -4.56
CA LEU A 73 -1.30 -1.11 -5.51
C LEU A 73 -0.34 -0.53 -6.56
N PHE A 74 -0.74 0.53 -7.27
CA PHE A 74 0.09 1.10 -8.33
C PHE A 74 1.36 1.74 -7.78
N ALA A 75 1.31 2.34 -6.59
CA ALA A 75 2.51 2.83 -5.94
C ALA A 75 3.49 1.69 -5.58
N ALA A 76 3.00 0.54 -5.12
CA ALA A 76 3.84 -0.64 -4.91
C ALA A 76 4.44 -1.18 -6.23
N GLU A 77 3.70 -1.12 -7.34
CA GLU A 77 4.22 -1.48 -8.67
C GLU A 77 5.34 -0.52 -9.14
N CYS A 78 5.25 0.77 -8.79
CA CYS A 78 6.18 1.81 -9.25
C CYS A 78 7.42 2.01 -8.37
N VAL A 79 7.43 1.50 -7.13
CA VAL A 79 8.56 1.70 -6.23
C VAL A 79 9.79 0.87 -6.65
N ALA A 80 10.96 1.27 -6.16
CA ALA A 80 12.21 0.54 -6.32
C ALA A 80 12.09 -0.91 -5.79
N PRO A 81 12.78 -1.90 -6.41
CA PRO A 81 12.61 -3.31 -6.07
C PRO A 81 12.77 -3.63 -4.58
N HIS A 82 13.69 -2.95 -3.89
CA HIS A 82 13.99 -3.19 -2.47
C HIS A 82 12.89 -2.71 -1.49
N GLU A 83 11.95 -1.88 -1.92
CA GLU A 83 10.80 -1.43 -1.09
C GLU A 83 9.49 -2.12 -1.51
N ARG A 84 9.50 -2.80 -2.66
CA ARG A 84 8.28 -3.31 -3.31
C ARG A 84 7.54 -4.30 -2.42
N ALA A 85 8.23 -5.26 -1.81
CA ALA A 85 7.59 -6.24 -0.94
C ALA A 85 6.95 -5.56 0.28
N THR A 86 7.63 -4.58 0.89
CA THR A 86 7.14 -3.83 2.05
C THR A 86 5.86 -3.04 1.73
N LEU A 87 5.86 -2.29 0.62
CA LEU A 87 4.70 -1.48 0.22
C LEU A 87 3.53 -2.36 -0.23
N PHE A 88 3.83 -3.46 -0.92
CA PHE A 88 2.81 -4.43 -1.30
C PHE A 88 2.20 -5.13 -0.07
N HIS A 89 3.01 -5.47 0.93
CA HIS A 89 2.52 -6.02 2.20
C HIS A 89 1.58 -5.04 2.91
N ALA A 90 1.97 -3.77 3.03
CA ALA A 90 1.12 -2.74 3.64
C ALA A 90 -0.22 -2.58 2.89
N HIS A 91 -0.21 -2.67 1.55
CA HIS A 91 -1.42 -2.70 0.74
C HIS A 91 -2.33 -3.90 1.10
N LEU A 92 -1.78 -5.12 1.21
CA LEU A 92 -2.57 -6.30 1.54
C LEU A 92 -3.13 -6.26 2.96
N LEU A 93 -2.36 -5.79 3.95
CA LEU A 93 -2.85 -5.54 5.30
C LEU A 93 -4.03 -4.56 5.27
N ALA A 94 -3.86 -3.44 4.56
CA ALA A 94 -4.93 -2.46 4.40
C ALA A 94 -6.18 -3.04 3.75
N LYS A 95 -6.06 -3.92 2.74
CA LYS A 95 -7.20 -4.63 2.15
C LYS A 95 -7.94 -5.48 3.18
N VAL A 96 -7.22 -6.28 3.98
CA VAL A 96 -7.81 -7.13 5.03
C VAL A 96 -8.56 -6.27 6.04
N CYS A 97 -7.92 -5.23 6.57
CA CYS A 97 -8.51 -4.37 7.59
C CYS A 97 -9.72 -3.60 7.06
N CYS A 98 -9.64 -3.04 5.85
CA CYS A 98 -10.77 -2.33 5.27
C CYS A 98 -11.95 -3.27 4.99
N ASN A 99 -11.69 -4.49 4.52
CA ASN A 99 -12.75 -5.47 4.28
C ASN A 99 -13.42 -5.93 5.59
N GLN A 100 -12.62 -6.24 6.62
CA GLN A 100 -13.14 -6.71 7.92
C GLN A 100 -13.81 -5.61 8.73
N GLY A 101 -13.32 -4.37 8.62
CA GLY A 101 -13.86 -3.21 9.34
C GLY A 101 -14.92 -2.42 8.59
N ASP A 102 -15.39 -2.91 7.43
CA ASP A 102 -16.33 -2.21 6.53
C ASP A 102 -15.89 -0.77 6.19
N LEU A 103 -14.57 -0.54 6.08
CA LEU A 103 -13.98 0.77 5.79
C LEU A 103 -13.90 1.02 4.27
N GLY A 104 -14.96 0.68 3.54
CA GLY A 104 -15.10 0.89 2.10
C GLY A 104 -15.19 -0.40 1.28
N ALA A 105 -15.53 -0.25 -0.01
CA ALA A 105 -15.76 -1.36 -0.92
C ALA A 105 -14.44 -1.96 -1.47
N VAL A 106 -13.73 -2.72 -0.63
CA VAL A 106 -12.49 -3.42 -1.00
C VAL A 106 -12.64 -4.91 -0.72
N GLY A 107 -12.27 -5.75 -1.69
CA GLY A 107 -12.28 -7.21 -1.52
C GLY A 107 -11.08 -7.71 -0.72
N MET A 108 -11.22 -8.90 -0.13
CA MET A 108 -10.11 -9.60 0.51
C MET A 108 -8.94 -9.84 -0.45
N PRO A 109 -7.68 -9.89 0.06
CA PRO A 109 -6.57 -10.41 -0.71
C PRO A 109 -6.86 -11.80 -1.29
N THR A 110 -6.52 -11.97 -2.55
CA THR A 110 -6.61 -13.25 -3.26
C THR A 110 -5.36 -14.10 -3.00
N LEU A 111 -5.45 -15.41 -3.25
CA LEU A 111 -4.29 -16.31 -3.17
C LEU A 111 -3.13 -15.84 -4.06
N LYS A 112 -3.43 -15.36 -5.27
CA LYS A 112 -2.42 -14.82 -6.21
C LYS A 112 -1.68 -13.62 -5.65
N GLU A 113 -2.38 -12.73 -4.95
CA GLU A 113 -1.75 -11.57 -4.29
C GLU A 113 -0.85 -12.02 -3.13
N VAL A 114 -1.25 -13.05 -2.38
CA VAL A 114 -0.40 -13.61 -1.31
C VAL A 114 0.84 -14.30 -1.87
N GLU A 115 0.71 -15.05 -2.96
CA GLU A 115 1.83 -15.68 -3.67
C GLU A 115 2.81 -14.64 -4.23
N GLU A 116 2.29 -13.56 -4.81
CA GLU A 116 3.08 -12.45 -5.31
C GLU A 116 3.88 -11.78 -4.19
N LEU A 117 3.26 -11.55 -3.02
CA LEU A 117 3.98 -11.02 -1.86
C LEU A 117 5.16 -11.93 -1.46
N ARG A 118 4.94 -13.25 -1.42
CA ARG A 118 6.01 -14.21 -1.10
C ARG A 118 7.14 -14.17 -2.12
N ARG A 119 6.83 -14.07 -3.41
CA ARG A 119 7.81 -13.92 -4.49
C ARG A 119 8.65 -12.65 -4.30
N LEU A 120 7.99 -11.52 -4.10
CA LEU A 120 8.65 -10.22 -3.88
C LEU A 120 9.54 -10.22 -2.64
N ALA A 121 9.08 -10.84 -1.54
CA ALA A 121 9.87 -10.97 -0.32
C ALA A 121 11.13 -11.83 -0.53
N ALA A 122 11.01 -12.92 -1.29
CA ALA A 122 12.16 -13.78 -1.61
C ALA A 122 13.20 -13.05 -2.49
N GLU A 123 12.75 -12.28 -3.49
CA GLU A 123 13.61 -11.46 -4.36
C GLU A 123 14.36 -10.38 -3.57
N GLN A 124 13.68 -9.74 -2.63
CA GLN A 124 14.28 -8.76 -1.74
C GLN A 124 15.32 -9.39 -0.81
N ALA A 125 15.03 -10.57 -0.25
CA ALA A 125 15.98 -11.31 0.57
C ALA A 125 17.25 -11.66 -0.22
N LEU A 126 17.11 -12.17 -1.44
CA LEU A 126 18.23 -12.50 -2.34
C LEU A 126 19.06 -11.27 -2.71
N SER A 127 18.42 -10.13 -2.97
CA SER A 127 19.11 -8.88 -3.31
C SER A 127 19.90 -8.29 -2.13
N GLY A 128 19.51 -8.60 -0.90
CA GLY A 128 20.26 -8.22 0.31
C GLY A 128 21.58 -8.97 0.48
N TYR A 129 21.74 -10.14 -0.14
CA TYR A 129 22.97 -10.95 -0.04
C TYR A 129 24.08 -10.55 -1.02
N THR A 130 23.79 -9.73 -2.04
CA THR A 130 24.76 -9.36 -3.09
C THR A 130 25.58 -8.09 -2.77
N THR A 131 25.53 -7.58 -1.53
CA THR A 131 26.19 -6.32 -1.14
C THR A 131 27.28 -6.48 -0.07
N THR A 132 27.90 -7.66 0.04
CA THR A 132 29.08 -7.89 0.89
C THR A 132 30.35 -8.12 0.07
#